data_AF-A0A939ILG3-F1
#
_entry.id   AF-A0A939ILG3-F1
#
_cell.length_a   1.000
_cell.length_b   1.000
_cell.length_c   1.000
_cell.angle_alpha   90.00
_cell.angle_beta   90.00
_cell.angle_gamma   90.00
#
_symmetry.space_group_name_H-M   'P 1'
#
loop_
_entity.id
_entity.type
_entity.pdbx_description
1 polymer ?
#
loop_
_entity_poly.entity_id
_entity_poly.type
_entity_poly.pdbx_seq_one_letter_code
_entity_poly.pdbx_strand_id
1 'polypeptide(L)'
;MTIEFFGKTLSGPFTVPSGIVTTAVPIIQYVFDHMPEVGVVTTKSIGLEPRLGYREPVLSQYAPGCFVNAVGLTNPGAHKSAELMAQLRVPKDRFLLTSIFGGSVEEFVEVAKILAPVSDGLELNLSCPHAKGYGMAMGQDPEMVREITAAVKAVVDIPVIPKLTPNAPNIGEIASAAAAGGADGFCAINTVGPGYTSAHGHPVLSNGAGGMSGKGVLPIALKCVREVAAATGLPIIGCGGASSADDVRAFFDAGAAVVGVGSALIGLTTDEIADYFRTLAADLDSGRDRAEGLVQYDVDMRFRPLTLVGNERVCEDICILTFDRKVNVQAGEFIFLWIPGLGEKPFSALTDDPFSLVVIDVGQFTHALMDLAPGTEAYVRGPHGIPVAPAEDATIMAVAGGTGLAAVYQIARDFGNAHVFAGARSAERLYFVDECRRIAEVHVATDDGSAGYHGVVTELLREHLQGLSREELDKLVFYNCGPAPMVRAADAVQREFCGEEQIFNSIDYLTKCGVGICGACAAPDGRRLCVDGPFLGAAL
;
A
#
# COMPACT_ATOMS: atom_id res chain seq x y z
N MET A 1 14.97 7.00 -23.34
CA MET A 1 15.51 8.36 -23.13
C MET A 1 16.32 8.40 -21.83
N THR A 2 17.59 8.82 -21.86
CA THR A 2 18.40 9.05 -20.65
C THR A 2 18.45 10.53 -20.31
N ILE A 3 18.64 10.89 -19.02
CA ILE A 3 18.75 12.28 -18.58
C ILE A 3 19.93 12.47 -17.61
N GLU A 4 20.47 13.69 -17.53
CA GLU A 4 21.45 14.06 -16.50
C GLU A 4 20.73 14.68 -15.30
N PHE A 5 20.98 14.14 -14.10
CA PHE A 5 20.36 14.62 -12.87
C PHE A 5 21.36 14.54 -11.71
N PHE A 6 21.72 15.71 -11.16
CA PHE A 6 22.71 15.84 -10.06
C PHE A 6 24.00 15.02 -10.25
N GLY A 7 24.55 15.03 -11.46
CA GLY A 7 25.81 14.34 -11.79
C GLY A 7 25.67 12.84 -12.04
N LYS A 8 24.44 12.31 -12.16
CA LYS A 8 24.17 10.95 -12.65
C LYS A 8 23.43 10.97 -13.98
N THR A 9 23.83 10.08 -14.88
CA THR A 9 23.03 9.72 -16.05
C THR A 9 21.96 8.71 -15.62
N LEU A 10 20.70 9.13 -15.62
CA LEU A 10 19.56 8.29 -15.29
C LEU A 10 18.98 7.62 -16.54
N SER A 11 18.49 6.41 -16.35
CA SER A 11 17.84 5.57 -17.36
C SER A 11 16.50 6.08 -17.88
N GLY A 12 15.83 6.95 -17.13
CA GLY A 12 14.51 7.46 -17.47
C GLY A 12 14.13 8.71 -16.69
N PRO A 13 13.23 9.54 -17.23
CA PRO A 13 12.89 10.84 -16.66
C PRO A 13 11.74 10.79 -15.65
N PHE A 14 11.41 9.62 -15.12
CA PHE A 14 10.27 9.47 -14.23
C PHE A 14 10.66 9.28 -12.76
N THR A 15 9.75 9.69 -11.90
CA THR A 15 9.76 9.31 -10.49
C THR A 15 8.37 8.88 -10.04
N VAL A 16 8.34 8.05 -8.99
CA VAL A 16 7.16 7.91 -8.14
C VAL A 16 7.27 8.95 -7.03
N PRO A 17 6.33 9.91 -6.91
CA PRO A 17 6.39 10.94 -5.87
C PRO A 17 6.43 10.34 -4.46
N SER A 18 7.10 11.03 -3.53
CA SER A 18 7.13 10.60 -2.13
C SER A 18 5.74 10.29 -1.59
N GLY A 19 5.67 9.19 -0.84
CA GLY A 19 4.52 8.90 -0.01
C GLY A 19 3.62 7.78 -0.54
N ILE A 20 3.90 7.28 -1.73
CA ILE A 20 3.05 6.32 -2.45
C ILE A 20 3.91 5.26 -3.14
N VAL A 21 3.40 4.03 -3.29
CA VAL A 21 4.05 2.84 -3.88
C VAL A 21 5.42 2.51 -3.29
N THR A 22 6.45 3.33 -3.51
CA THR A 22 7.84 3.23 -3.02
C THR A 22 7.97 3.58 -1.52
N THR A 23 7.15 2.94 -0.69
CA THR A 23 7.05 3.23 0.76
C THR A 23 7.77 2.24 1.66
N ALA A 24 8.25 1.13 1.11
CA ALA A 24 8.98 0.09 1.83
C ALA A 24 10.14 -0.44 0.97
N VAL A 25 11.18 -0.97 1.62
CA VAL A 25 12.39 -1.46 0.94
C VAL A 25 12.11 -2.55 -0.10
N PRO A 26 11.24 -3.56 0.15
CA PRO A 26 10.91 -4.56 -0.88
C PRO A 26 10.40 -3.97 -2.20
N ILE A 27 9.40 -3.09 -2.15
CA ILE A 27 8.84 -2.46 -3.36
C ILE A 27 9.81 -1.46 -3.98
N ILE A 28 10.64 -0.77 -3.19
CA ILE A 28 11.73 0.07 -3.73
C ILE A 28 12.72 -0.78 -4.52
N GLN A 29 13.14 -1.92 -3.99
CA GLN A 29 14.03 -2.84 -4.70
C GLN A 29 13.38 -3.41 -5.95
N TYR A 30 12.10 -3.80 -5.88
CA TYR A 30 11.35 -4.27 -7.04
C TYR A 30 11.35 -3.23 -8.16
N VAL A 31 11.09 -1.95 -7.84
CA VAL A 31 11.12 -0.86 -8.83
C VAL A 31 12.51 -0.70 -9.45
N PHE A 32 13.59 -0.78 -8.66
CA PHE A 32 14.95 -0.75 -9.20
C PHE A 32 15.24 -1.90 -10.16
N ASP A 33 14.76 -3.10 -9.83
CA ASP A 33 15.05 -4.32 -10.58
C ASP A 33 14.23 -4.41 -11.89
N HIS A 34 12.99 -3.90 -11.89
CA HIS A 34 12.02 -4.18 -12.97
C HIS A 34 11.50 -2.96 -13.73
N MET A 35 11.73 -1.73 -13.24
CA MET A 35 11.16 -0.51 -13.83
C MET A 35 12.24 0.51 -14.20
N PRO A 36 13.05 0.24 -15.24
CA PRO A 36 14.16 1.11 -15.59
C PRO A 36 13.76 2.51 -16.02
N GLU A 37 12.52 2.73 -16.44
CA GLU A 37 12.02 4.05 -16.81
C GLU A 37 11.89 5.00 -15.60
N VAL A 38 11.80 4.46 -14.37
CA VAL A 38 11.79 5.22 -13.12
C VAL A 38 13.23 5.51 -12.69
N GLY A 39 13.82 6.57 -13.26
CA GLY A 39 15.21 6.96 -12.98
C GLY A 39 15.43 7.52 -11.58
N VAL A 40 14.42 8.15 -10.97
CA VAL A 40 14.46 8.64 -9.59
C VAL A 40 13.44 7.88 -8.76
N VAL A 41 13.88 7.19 -7.71
CA VAL A 41 12.98 6.52 -6.76
C VAL A 41 12.90 7.34 -5.49
N THR A 42 11.72 7.92 -5.23
CA THR A 42 11.50 8.76 -4.06
C THR A 42 10.84 7.95 -2.95
N THR A 43 11.41 7.96 -1.75
CA THR A 43 10.87 7.21 -0.61
C THR A 43 9.66 7.90 0.02
N LYS A 44 8.93 7.21 0.90
CA LYS A 44 8.02 7.87 1.85
C LYS A 44 8.81 8.89 2.70
N SER A 45 8.21 10.04 3.01
CA SER A 45 8.80 10.98 3.97
C SER A 45 9.03 10.33 5.35
N ILE A 46 10.27 10.33 5.81
CA ILE A 46 10.72 9.75 7.07
C ILE A 46 11.03 10.85 8.08
N GLY A 47 10.58 10.67 9.33
CA GLY A 47 10.90 11.55 10.45
C GLY A 47 11.84 10.86 11.43
N LEU A 48 12.20 11.55 12.50
CA LEU A 48 13.13 11.00 13.50
C LEU A 48 12.53 9.75 14.15
N GLU A 49 11.32 9.89 14.69
CA GLU A 49 10.61 8.85 15.42
C GLU A 49 9.60 8.09 14.54
N PRO A 50 9.33 6.81 14.84
CA PRO A 50 8.28 6.04 14.16
C PRO A 50 6.92 6.71 14.26
N ARG A 51 6.15 6.67 13.16
CA ARG A 51 4.75 7.15 13.13
C ARG A 51 3.86 6.10 12.50
N LEU A 52 2.76 5.78 13.18
CA LEU A 52 1.72 4.89 12.63
C LEU A 52 0.84 5.60 11.59
N GLY A 53 0.78 6.93 11.65
CA GLY A 53 -0.11 7.76 10.85
C GLY A 53 -1.58 7.67 11.26
N TYR A 54 -2.47 8.19 10.41
CA TYR A 54 -3.90 8.17 10.68
C TYR A 54 -4.50 6.77 10.52
N ARG A 55 -5.63 6.56 11.21
CA ARG A 55 -6.48 5.37 11.04
C ARG A 55 -7.27 5.47 9.74
N GLU A 56 -7.72 4.34 9.25
CA GLU A 56 -8.51 4.22 8.03
C GLU A 56 -9.95 4.71 8.25
N PRO A 57 -10.66 5.24 7.23
CA PRO A 57 -10.20 5.46 5.86
C PRO A 57 -9.19 6.61 5.72
N VAL A 58 -8.15 6.41 4.92
CA VAL A 58 -7.07 7.39 4.67
C VAL A 58 -7.07 7.95 3.25
N LEU A 59 -7.96 7.48 2.38
CA LEU A 59 -8.04 7.85 0.98
C LEU A 59 -9.49 7.78 0.51
N SER A 60 -9.90 8.72 -0.32
CA SER A 60 -11.20 8.72 -1.00
C SER A 60 -11.06 9.32 -2.39
N GLN A 61 -11.87 8.83 -3.33
CA GLN A 61 -12.01 9.43 -4.65
C GLN A 61 -13.23 10.35 -4.68
N TYR A 62 -13.04 11.62 -5.06
CA TYR A 62 -14.12 12.62 -5.11
C TYR A 62 -14.65 12.89 -6.52
N ALA A 63 -13.86 12.54 -7.54
CA ALA A 63 -14.22 12.51 -8.95
C ALA A 63 -13.27 11.52 -9.67
N PRO A 64 -13.63 10.99 -10.85
CA PRO A 64 -12.76 10.08 -11.58
C PRO A 64 -11.32 10.63 -11.72
N GLY A 65 -10.34 9.83 -11.28
CA GLY A 65 -8.92 10.15 -11.25
C GLY A 65 -8.50 11.23 -10.25
N CYS A 66 -9.38 11.64 -9.33
CA CYS A 66 -9.17 12.74 -8.40
C CYS A 66 -9.42 12.31 -6.95
N PHE A 67 -8.43 12.50 -6.09
CA PHE A 67 -8.38 11.85 -4.77
C PHE A 67 -8.11 12.84 -3.64
N VAL A 68 -8.65 12.55 -2.45
CA VAL A 68 -8.30 13.21 -1.19
C VAL A 68 -7.66 12.19 -0.25
N ASN A 69 -6.51 12.52 0.34
CA ASN A 69 -5.79 11.60 1.23
C ASN A 69 -5.38 12.23 2.56
N ALA A 70 -5.36 11.41 3.61
CA ALA A 70 -4.84 11.74 4.93
C ALA A 70 -4.13 10.51 5.52
N VAL A 71 -2.92 10.22 5.05
CA VAL A 71 -2.14 9.05 5.52
C VAL A 71 -1.46 9.31 6.88
N GLY A 72 -1.03 10.55 7.13
CA GLY A 72 -0.43 10.96 8.41
C GLY A 72 1.05 10.61 8.59
N LEU A 73 1.84 10.65 7.51
CA LEU A 73 3.30 10.46 7.56
C LEU A 73 3.74 9.13 8.21
N THR A 74 3.02 8.03 7.94
CA THR A 74 3.40 6.69 8.41
C THR A 74 4.82 6.34 7.97
N ASN A 75 5.72 6.05 8.91
CA ASN A 75 7.12 5.70 8.65
C ASN A 75 7.74 4.99 9.88
N PRO A 76 8.82 4.19 9.72
CA PRO A 76 9.41 3.43 10.82
C PRO A 76 10.45 4.23 11.65
N GLY A 77 10.61 5.54 11.41
CA GLY A 77 11.65 6.37 12.02
C GLY A 77 12.98 6.32 11.27
N ALA A 78 13.83 7.32 11.49
CA ALA A 78 15.05 7.54 10.70
C ALA A 78 16.05 6.39 10.85
N HIS A 79 16.30 5.93 12.09
CA HIS A 79 17.28 4.86 12.35
C HIS A 79 16.89 3.53 11.71
N LYS A 80 15.63 3.09 11.90
CA LYS A 80 15.17 1.84 11.28
C LYS A 80 15.11 1.95 9.76
N SER A 81 14.73 3.12 9.24
CA SER A 81 14.75 3.37 7.80
C SER A 81 16.17 3.27 7.24
N ALA A 82 17.18 3.84 7.90
CA ALA A 82 18.57 3.75 7.48
C ALA A 82 19.06 2.29 7.44
N GLU A 83 18.77 1.51 8.49
CA GLU A 83 19.12 0.09 8.58
C GLU A 83 18.51 -0.73 7.42
N LEU A 84 17.23 -0.48 7.12
CA LEU A 84 16.53 -1.18 6.04
C LEU A 84 17.04 -0.73 4.67
N MET A 85 17.20 0.58 4.45
CA MET A 85 17.63 1.13 3.16
C MET A 85 19.09 0.81 2.83
N ALA A 86 19.95 0.57 3.83
CA ALA A 86 21.30 0.08 3.61
C ALA A 86 21.36 -1.29 2.89
N GLN A 87 20.24 -2.02 2.84
CA GLN A 87 20.13 -3.31 2.14
C GLN A 87 19.76 -3.16 0.66
N LEU A 88 19.39 -1.96 0.21
CA LEU A 88 19.03 -1.69 -1.17
C LEU A 88 20.25 -1.84 -2.09
N ARG A 89 20.05 -2.50 -3.22
CA ARG A 89 21.00 -2.52 -4.33
C ARG A 89 20.59 -1.46 -5.34
N VAL A 90 21.03 -0.22 -5.10
CA VAL A 90 20.72 0.92 -5.98
C VAL A 90 21.58 0.84 -7.26
N PRO A 91 20.97 0.71 -8.46
CA PRO A 91 21.73 0.72 -9.71
C PRO A 91 22.41 2.08 -9.96
N LYS A 92 23.54 2.08 -10.68
CA LYS A 92 24.33 3.31 -10.93
C LYS A 92 23.59 4.38 -11.72
N ASP A 93 22.67 3.93 -12.58
CA ASP A 93 21.80 4.73 -13.45
C ASP A 93 20.44 5.03 -12.79
N ARG A 94 20.35 4.91 -11.47
CA ARG A 94 19.22 5.32 -10.64
C ARG A 94 19.65 6.32 -9.57
N PHE A 95 18.68 7.09 -9.10
CA PHE A 95 18.83 8.07 -8.03
C PHE A 95 17.86 7.76 -6.89
N LEU A 96 18.38 7.38 -5.73
CA LEU A 96 17.58 7.18 -4.51
C LEU A 96 17.38 8.52 -3.80
N LEU A 97 16.17 9.08 -3.92
CA LEU A 97 15.77 10.33 -3.28
C LEU A 97 15.02 10.04 -1.98
N THR A 98 15.68 10.22 -0.84
CA THR A 98 15.05 9.98 0.46
C THR A 98 14.27 11.20 0.90
N SER A 99 12.94 11.08 1.00
CA SER A 99 12.10 12.14 1.51
C SER A 99 12.16 12.19 3.04
N ILE A 100 12.31 13.38 3.61
CA ILE A 100 12.43 13.58 5.06
C ILE A 100 11.47 14.67 5.54
N PHE A 101 11.02 14.58 6.79
CA PHE A 101 10.29 15.64 7.46
C PHE A 101 10.77 15.82 8.91
N GLY A 102 10.60 17.01 9.46
CA GLY A 102 10.85 17.33 10.86
C GLY A 102 9.83 18.33 11.40
N GLY A 103 9.69 18.38 12.72
CA GLY A 103 8.89 19.37 13.44
C GLY A 103 9.66 20.65 13.82
N SER A 104 10.98 20.69 13.60
CA SER A 104 11.86 21.86 13.76
C SER A 104 13.08 21.75 12.85
N VAL A 105 13.87 22.83 12.76
CA VAL A 105 15.15 22.86 12.02
C VAL A 105 16.10 21.78 12.52
N GLU A 106 16.21 21.63 13.84
CA GLU A 106 17.07 20.63 14.50
C GLU A 106 16.65 19.21 14.12
N GLU A 107 15.35 18.91 14.13
CA GLU A 107 14.85 17.58 13.75
C GLU A 107 15.14 17.28 12.27
N PHE A 108 14.98 18.26 11.37
CA PHE A 108 15.38 18.10 9.96
C PHE A 108 16.87 17.77 9.82
N VAL A 109 17.73 18.47 10.56
CA VAL A 109 19.19 18.25 10.57
C VAL A 109 19.55 16.87 11.11
N GLU A 110 18.92 16.41 12.18
CA GLU A 110 19.16 15.09 12.76
C GLU A 110 18.76 13.97 11.80
N VAL A 111 17.55 14.06 11.23
CA VAL A 111 17.06 13.08 10.25
C VAL A 111 17.95 13.06 9.01
N ALA A 112 18.38 14.23 8.51
CA ALA A 112 19.28 14.33 7.37
C ALA A 112 20.62 13.63 7.61
N LYS A 113 21.25 13.82 8.78
CA LYS A 113 22.52 13.14 9.13
C LYS A 113 22.40 11.62 9.16
N ILE A 114 21.26 11.10 9.60
CA ILE A 114 21.01 9.65 9.69
C ILE A 114 20.79 9.04 8.29
N LEU A 115 20.07 9.75 7.42
CA LEU A 115 19.60 9.19 6.15
C LEU A 115 20.51 9.52 4.96
N ALA A 116 21.29 10.60 5.02
CA ALA A 116 22.21 10.96 3.94
C ALA A 116 23.21 9.85 3.56
N PRO A 117 23.81 9.10 4.50
CA PRO A 117 24.78 8.04 4.15
C PRO A 117 24.23 6.90 3.29
N VAL A 118 22.90 6.72 3.25
CA VAL A 118 22.21 5.67 2.50
C VAL A 118 21.37 6.23 1.34
N SER A 119 21.58 7.50 0.97
CA SER A 119 20.77 8.20 -0.02
C SER A 119 21.63 8.90 -1.06
N ASP A 120 21.12 9.05 -2.29
CA ASP A 120 21.77 9.88 -3.30
C ASP A 120 21.40 11.36 -3.18
N GLY A 121 20.25 11.67 -2.57
CA GLY A 121 19.79 13.02 -2.28
C GLY A 121 18.67 13.01 -1.24
N LEU A 122 18.37 14.17 -0.67
CA LEU A 122 17.30 14.36 0.31
C LEU A 122 16.21 15.26 -0.25
N GLU A 123 14.95 14.81 -0.17
CA GLU A 123 13.78 15.65 -0.45
C GLU A 123 13.23 16.20 0.87
N LEU A 124 13.13 17.53 1.02
CA LEU A 124 12.59 18.15 2.23
C LEU A 124 11.07 18.30 2.11
N ASN A 125 10.30 17.48 2.82
CA ASN A 125 8.86 17.62 2.88
C ASN A 125 8.47 18.68 3.92
N LEU A 126 8.26 19.91 3.45
CA LEU A 126 7.99 21.10 4.28
C LEU A 126 6.49 21.33 4.57
N SER A 127 5.60 20.41 4.16
CA SER A 127 4.15 20.58 4.33
C SER A 127 3.62 20.05 5.67
N CYS A 128 4.47 19.86 6.69
CA CYS A 128 4.10 19.17 7.91
C CYS A 128 3.19 20.04 8.82
N PRO A 129 1.95 19.61 9.14
CA PRO A 129 1.01 20.40 9.95
C PRO A 129 1.30 20.38 11.46
N HIS A 130 2.22 19.52 11.93
CA HIS A 130 2.38 19.17 13.35
C HIS A 130 3.62 19.75 14.03
N ALA A 131 4.30 20.70 13.40
CA ALA A 131 5.37 21.45 14.07
C ALA A 131 4.79 22.28 15.22
N LYS A 132 5.16 21.94 16.45
CA LYS A 132 4.77 22.70 17.65
C LYS A 132 5.22 24.15 17.47
N GLY A 133 4.26 25.07 17.36
CA GLY A 133 4.49 26.51 17.24
C GLY A 133 4.35 27.08 15.82
N TYR A 134 4.45 26.27 14.76
CA TYR A 134 4.50 26.78 13.38
C TYR A 134 3.39 26.25 12.45
N GLY A 135 2.67 25.17 12.79
CA GLY A 135 1.51 24.69 12.01
C GLY A 135 1.79 24.45 10.51
N MET A 136 0.76 24.54 9.66
CA MET A 136 0.84 24.47 8.18
C MET A 136 1.75 25.54 7.52
N ALA A 137 2.41 26.40 8.30
CA ALA A 137 3.11 27.58 7.81
C ALA A 137 4.56 27.33 7.35
N MET A 138 5.21 26.23 7.75
CA MET A 138 6.65 26.03 7.43
C MET A 138 6.97 26.12 5.94
N GLY A 139 6.25 25.38 5.09
CA GLY A 139 6.44 25.43 3.63
C GLY A 139 5.84 26.66 2.95
N GLN A 140 5.21 27.57 3.70
CA GLN A 140 4.57 28.79 3.19
C GLN A 140 5.29 30.07 3.65
N ASP A 141 6.27 29.95 4.55
CA ASP A 141 7.10 31.05 5.04
C ASP A 141 8.48 31.00 4.36
N PRO A 142 8.81 31.96 3.48
CA PRO A 142 10.09 31.99 2.78
C PRO A 142 11.31 31.96 3.71
N GLU A 143 11.25 32.64 4.86
CA GLU A 143 12.40 32.72 5.78
C GLU A 143 12.65 31.37 6.45
N MET A 144 11.59 30.72 6.92
CA MET A 144 11.64 29.37 7.51
C MET A 144 12.15 28.34 6.49
N VAL A 145 11.67 28.40 5.23
CA VAL A 145 12.14 27.50 4.16
C VAL A 145 13.63 27.69 3.89
N ARG A 146 14.10 28.93 3.82
CA ARG A 146 15.53 29.24 3.65
C ARG A 146 16.35 28.68 4.80
N GLU A 147 15.91 28.90 6.04
CA GLU A 147 16.61 28.46 7.25
C GLU A 147 16.75 26.93 7.31
N ILE A 148 15.64 26.20 7.14
CA ILE A 148 15.64 24.73 7.14
C ILE A 148 16.56 24.21 6.03
N THR A 149 16.44 24.76 4.82
CA THR A 149 17.26 24.34 3.67
C THR A 149 18.75 24.56 3.94
N ALA A 150 19.13 25.74 4.44
CA ALA A 150 20.51 26.08 4.76
C ALA A 150 21.08 25.20 5.88
N ALA A 151 20.29 24.92 6.92
CA ALA A 151 20.70 24.08 8.02
C ALA A 151 20.96 22.63 7.57
N VAL A 152 20.08 22.06 6.75
CA VAL A 152 20.28 20.72 6.19
C VAL A 152 21.48 20.71 5.24
N LYS A 153 21.57 21.68 4.33
CA LYS A 153 22.67 21.77 3.36
C LYS A 153 24.04 21.90 4.04
N ALA A 154 24.12 22.52 5.20
CA ALA A 154 25.36 22.66 5.96
C ALA A 154 25.88 21.35 6.59
N VAL A 155 25.06 20.28 6.65
CA VAL A 155 25.42 19.03 7.33
C VAL A 155 25.46 17.81 6.39
N VAL A 156 25.19 17.98 5.10
CA VAL A 156 25.23 16.90 4.10
C VAL A 156 25.95 17.33 2.82
N ASP A 157 26.64 16.39 2.18
CA ASP A 157 27.33 16.62 0.89
C ASP A 157 26.47 16.23 -0.33
N ILE A 158 25.32 15.57 -0.11
CA ILE A 158 24.39 15.16 -1.17
C ILE A 158 23.38 16.27 -1.52
N PRO A 159 22.74 16.23 -2.71
CA PRO A 159 21.70 17.19 -3.10
C PRO A 159 20.55 17.31 -2.09
N VAL A 160 20.11 18.55 -1.84
CA VAL A 160 18.97 18.90 -0.99
C VAL A 160 17.89 19.53 -1.87
N ILE A 161 16.70 18.90 -1.89
CA ILE A 161 15.61 19.20 -2.82
C ILE A 161 14.33 19.51 -2.03
N PRO A 162 14.02 20.79 -1.75
CA PRO A 162 12.77 21.15 -1.09
C PRO A 162 11.54 20.79 -1.91
N LYS A 163 10.55 20.13 -1.27
CA LYS A 163 9.25 19.82 -1.88
C LYS A 163 8.25 20.92 -1.59
N LEU A 164 7.91 21.68 -2.63
CA LEU A 164 7.14 22.91 -2.52
C LEU A 164 5.63 22.63 -2.48
N THR A 165 4.92 23.41 -1.67
CA THR A 165 3.46 23.36 -1.54
C THR A 165 2.80 24.32 -2.53
N PRO A 166 1.73 23.90 -3.23
CA PRO A 166 0.96 24.78 -4.10
C PRO A 166 0.06 25.74 -3.30
N ASN A 167 -0.04 25.54 -1.99
CA ASN A 167 -0.93 26.30 -1.11
C ASN A 167 -0.29 27.61 -0.60
N ALA A 168 0.99 27.86 -0.94
CA ALA A 168 1.64 29.13 -0.66
C ALA A 168 1.07 30.24 -1.57
N PRO A 169 0.94 31.48 -1.09
CA PRO A 169 0.48 32.61 -1.90
C PRO A 169 1.33 32.84 -3.16
N ASN A 170 2.64 32.63 -3.04
CA ASN A 170 3.60 32.77 -4.13
C ASN A 170 4.67 31.67 -4.04
N ILE A 171 4.55 30.60 -4.81
CA ILE A 171 5.51 29.49 -4.80
C ILE A 171 6.89 29.88 -5.35
N GLY A 172 6.95 30.88 -6.24
CA GLY A 172 8.21 31.38 -6.78
C GLY A 172 9.07 32.05 -5.71
N GLU A 173 8.45 32.82 -4.81
CA GLU A 173 9.16 33.42 -3.67
C GLU A 173 9.72 32.36 -2.71
N ILE A 174 8.93 31.32 -2.42
CA ILE A 174 9.38 30.17 -1.62
C ILE A 174 10.57 29.48 -2.29
N ALA A 175 10.51 29.26 -3.61
CA ALA A 175 11.60 28.67 -4.37
C ALA A 175 12.87 29.53 -4.33
N SER A 176 12.76 30.85 -4.54
CA SER A 176 13.90 31.77 -4.44
C SER A 176 14.52 31.76 -3.05
N ALA A 177 13.72 31.67 -1.99
CA ALA A 177 14.22 31.61 -0.62
C ALA A 177 14.94 30.29 -0.32
N ALA A 178 14.39 29.15 -0.76
CA ALA A 178 15.06 27.86 -0.70
C ALA A 178 16.39 27.85 -1.49
N ALA A 179 16.40 28.43 -2.70
CA ALA A 179 17.63 28.58 -3.50
C ALA A 179 18.68 29.43 -2.77
N ALA A 180 18.28 30.52 -2.12
CA ALA A 180 19.16 31.33 -1.27
C ALA A 180 19.67 30.57 -0.03
N GLY A 181 18.94 29.54 0.42
CA GLY A 181 19.37 28.59 1.44
C GLY A 181 20.29 27.48 0.91
N GLY A 182 20.58 27.45 -0.40
CA GLY A 182 21.47 26.46 -1.00
C GLY A 182 20.79 25.18 -1.48
N ALA A 183 19.48 25.21 -1.77
CA ALA A 183 18.81 24.12 -2.48
C ALA A 183 19.53 23.80 -3.80
N ASP A 184 19.65 22.51 -4.11
CA ASP A 184 20.25 22.06 -5.38
C ASP A 184 19.19 21.92 -6.49
N GLY A 185 17.92 21.73 -6.12
CA GLY A 185 16.78 21.70 -7.02
C GLY A 185 15.46 21.65 -6.26
N PHE A 186 14.36 21.39 -6.96
CA PHE A 186 13.01 21.43 -6.39
C PHE A 186 12.18 20.22 -6.74
N CYS A 187 11.23 19.88 -5.87
CA CYS A 187 10.12 19.01 -6.20
C CYS A 187 8.82 19.80 -6.08
N ALA A 188 8.06 19.94 -7.17
CA ALA A 188 6.85 20.77 -7.19
C ALA A 188 5.76 20.07 -8.02
N ILE A 189 4.58 19.73 -7.49
CA ILE A 189 4.00 20.18 -6.23
C ILE A 189 3.67 19.03 -5.27
N ASN A 190 3.56 19.38 -3.99
CA ASN A 190 2.80 18.58 -3.03
C ASN A 190 1.29 18.71 -3.29
N THR A 191 0.46 18.02 -2.51
CA THR A 191 -1.01 18.03 -2.66
C THR A 191 -1.63 19.43 -2.49
N VAL A 192 -2.75 19.66 -3.18
CA VAL A 192 -3.55 20.90 -3.10
C VAL A 192 -4.56 20.78 -1.95
N GLY A 193 -4.93 21.88 -1.30
CA GLY A 193 -6.08 21.92 -0.39
C GLY A 193 -5.73 22.35 1.05
N PRO A 194 -6.42 21.79 2.07
CA PRO A 194 -7.10 20.47 2.07
C PRO A 194 -8.51 20.46 1.46
N GLY A 195 -8.97 19.27 1.04
CA GLY A 195 -10.34 18.96 0.63
C GLY A 195 -11.04 18.00 1.60
N TYR A 196 -12.36 17.83 1.44
CA TYR A 196 -13.23 16.99 2.27
C TYR A 196 -14.08 16.05 1.40
N THR A 197 -14.40 14.86 1.91
CA THR A 197 -15.30 13.89 1.27
C THR A 197 -16.25 13.27 2.29
N SER A 198 -17.48 12.97 1.84
CA SER A 198 -18.51 12.30 2.65
C SER A 198 -19.18 11.18 1.90
N ALA A 199 -19.56 10.11 2.61
CA ALA A 199 -20.39 9.04 2.12
C ALA A 199 -21.52 8.80 3.12
N HIS A 200 -22.77 8.70 2.62
CA HIS A 200 -23.96 8.43 3.44
C HIS A 200 -24.12 9.40 4.63
N GLY A 201 -23.78 10.68 4.42
CA GLY A 201 -23.87 11.71 5.47
C GLY A 201 -22.70 11.73 6.46
N HIS A 202 -21.73 10.83 6.32
CA HIS A 202 -20.57 10.74 7.22
C HIS A 202 -19.26 11.16 6.54
N PRO A 203 -18.34 11.83 7.25
CA PRO A 203 -16.96 12.04 6.78
C PRO A 203 -16.28 10.72 6.44
N VAL A 204 -15.63 10.65 5.28
CA VAL A 204 -14.88 9.44 4.89
C VAL A 204 -13.52 9.38 5.57
N LEU A 205 -12.73 10.45 5.47
CA LEU A 205 -11.39 10.46 6.06
C LEU A 205 -11.47 10.54 7.58
N SER A 206 -10.74 9.68 8.28
CA SER A 206 -10.69 9.69 9.75
C SER A 206 -10.13 11.00 10.32
N ASN A 207 -9.25 11.66 9.56
CA ASN A 207 -8.71 12.98 9.87
C ASN A 207 -9.64 14.15 9.44
N GLY A 208 -10.84 13.84 8.94
CA GLY A 208 -11.81 14.80 8.42
C GLY A 208 -11.48 15.32 7.03
N ALA A 209 -10.33 15.97 6.86
CA ALA A 209 -9.88 16.55 5.60
C ALA A 209 -8.47 16.10 5.22
N GLY A 210 -8.11 16.25 3.94
CA GLY A 210 -6.84 15.75 3.41
C GLY A 210 -6.37 16.46 2.15
N GLY A 211 -5.15 16.12 1.71
CA GLY A 211 -4.55 16.68 0.51
C GLY A 211 -5.20 16.12 -0.76
N MET A 212 -5.49 17.00 -1.71
CA MET A 212 -6.05 16.67 -3.02
C MET A 212 -4.95 16.39 -4.04
N SER A 213 -5.14 15.34 -4.82
CA SER A 213 -4.25 14.91 -5.90
C SER A 213 -5.04 14.34 -7.08
N GLY A 214 -4.34 13.87 -8.11
CA GLY A 214 -4.96 13.30 -9.31
C GLY A 214 -5.05 14.26 -10.48
N LYS A 215 -5.73 13.84 -11.55
CA LYS A 215 -5.80 14.62 -12.81
C LYS A 215 -6.32 16.04 -12.58
N GLY A 216 -7.24 16.21 -11.63
CA GLY A 216 -7.81 17.51 -11.26
C GLY A 216 -6.81 18.56 -10.76
N VAL A 217 -5.60 18.18 -10.33
CA VAL A 217 -4.58 19.15 -9.88
C VAL A 217 -3.55 19.52 -10.97
N LEU A 218 -3.60 18.87 -12.14
CA LEU A 218 -2.61 19.06 -13.21
C LEU A 218 -2.43 20.53 -13.64
N PRO A 219 -3.49 21.33 -13.89
CA PRO A 219 -3.30 22.73 -14.28
C PRO A 219 -2.61 23.58 -13.21
N ILE A 220 -2.86 23.28 -11.92
CA ILE A 220 -2.20 23.97 -10.80
C ILE A 220 -0.72 23.57 -10.76
N ALA A 221 -0.42 22.27 -10.92
CA ALA A 221 0.95 21.77 -10.94
C ALA A 221 1.78 22.41 -12.06
N LEU A 222 1.26 22.47 -13.29
CA LEU A 222 1.95 23.10 -14.43
C LEU A 222 2.20 24.59 -14.20
N LYS A 223 1.23 25.33 -13.65
CA LYS A 223 1.40 26.74 -13.25
C LYS A 223 2.55 26.87 -12.25
N CYS A 224 2.53 26.07 -11.18
CA CYS A 224 3.52 26.13 -10.12
C CYS A 224 4.93 25.78 -10.62
N VAL A 225 5.09 24.73 -11.43
CA VAL A 225 6.39 24.37 -12.03
C VAL A 225 6.94 25.51 -12.86
N ARG A 226 6.11 26.16 -13.68
CA ARG A 226 6.52 27.32 -14.48
C ARG A 226 6.92 28.52 -13.62
N GLU A 227 6.23 28.76 -12.50
CA GLU A 227 6.58 29.82 -11.55
C GLU A 227 7.92 29.55 -10.86
N VAL A 228 8.19 28.31 -10.47
CA VAL A 228 9.47 27.88 -9.88
C VAL A 228 10.61 27.99 -10.90
N ALA A 229 10.38 27.57 -12.14
CA ALA A 229 11.33 27.68 -13.25
C ALA A 229 11.62 29.13 -13.65
N ALA A 230 10.64 30.03 -13.52
CA ALA A 230 10.85 31.46 -13.76
C ALA A 230 11.61 32.14 -12.61
N ALA A 231 11.42 31.67 -11.38
CA ALA A 231 12.06 32.23 -10.19
C ALA A 231 13.50 31.72 -9.96
N THR A 232 13.84 30.55 -10.53
CA THR A 232 15.12 29.88 -10.28
C THR A 232 15.62 29.14 -11.53
N GLY A 233 16.93 28.97 -11.68
CA GLY A 233 17.53 28.17 -12.77
C GLY A 233 17.86 26.73 -12.38
N LEU A 234 17.32 26.22 -11.27
CA LEU A 234 17.68 24.91 -10.73
C LEU A 234 16.79 23.79 -11.29
N PRO A 235 17.26 22.52 -11.34
CA PRO A 235 16.46 21.39 -11.79
C PRO A 235 15.17 21.19 -10.98
N ILE A 236 14.09 20.80 -11.66
CA ILE A 236 12.77 20.60 -11.06
C ILE A 236 12.26 19.19 -11.33
N ILE A 237 11.82 18.50 -10.28
CA ILE A 237 10.96 17.31 -10.33
C ILE A 237 9.50 17.82 -10.35
N GLY A 238 8.86 17.79 -11.51
CA GLY A 238 7.47 18.21 -11.70
C GLY A 238 6.48 17.11 -11.31
N CYS A 239 5.64 17.34 -10.31
CA CYS A 239 4.64 16.39 -9.80
C CYS A 239 3.25 17.00 -9.81
N GLY A 240 2.23 16.18 -10.09
CA GLY A 240 0.83 16.52 -9.86
C GLY A 240 -0.04 16.27 -11.09
N GLY A 241 -0.79 15.18 -11.07
CA GLY A 241 -1.82 14.90 -12.07
C GLY A 241 -1.32 14.40 -13.43
N ALA A 242 -0.01 14.17 -13.61
CA ALA A 242 0.52 13.51 -14.80
C ALA A 242 0.00 12.07 -14.92
N SER A 243 -0.57 11.73 -16.07
CA SER A 243 -1.10 10.40 -16.40
C SER A 243 -0.85 9.98 -17.84
N SER A 244 -0.21 10.82 -18.65
CA SER A 244 -0.07 10.66 -20.10
C SER A 244 1.27 11.22 -20.60
N ALA A 245 1.68 10.84 -21.81
CA ALA A 245 2.88 11.37 -22.45
C ALA A 245 2.71 12.87 -22.80
N ASP A 246 1.51 13.32 -23.13
CA ASP A 246 1.21 14.74 -23.35
C ASP A 246 1.31 15.55 -22.06
N ASP A 247 0.84 15.01 -20.93
CA ASP A 247 1.03 15.66 -19.62
C ASP A 247 2.53 15.79 -19.30
N VAL A 248 3.32 14.74 -19.57
CA VAL A 248 4.77 14.75 -19.34
C VAL A 248 5.47 15.80 -20.21
N ARG A 249 5.11 15.91 -21.49
CA ARG A 249 5.61 16.98 -22.38
C ARG A 249 5.26 18.36 -21.84
N ALA A 250 4.03 18.55 -21.36
CA ALA A 250 3.61 19.81 -20.75
C ALA A 250 4.43 20.16 -19.50
N PHE A 251 4.83 19.16 -18.69
CA PHE A 251 5.74 19.38 -17.56
C PHE A 251 7.15 19.78 -18.02
N PHE A 252 7.69 19.14 -19.06
CA PHE A 252 8.97 19.54 -19.65
C PHE A 252 8.92 20.98 -20.20
N ASP A 253 7.85 21.33 -20.91
CA ASP A 253 7.61 22.69 -21.42
C ASP A 253 7.46 23.71 -20.28
N ALA A 254 6.93 23.30 -19.13
CA ALA A 254 6.85 24.12 -17.92
C ALA A 254 8.20 24.29 -17.20
N GLY A 255 9.21 23.49 -17.54
CA GLY A 255 10.57 23.56 -16.97
C GLY A 255 10.97 22.41 -16.06
N ALA A 256 10.20 21.32 -16.01
CA ALA A 256 10.61 20.11 -15.29
C ALA A 256 11.74 19.35 -16.01
N ALA A 257 12.63 18.74 -15.25
CA ALA A 257 13.65 17.80 -15.74
C ALA A 257 13.24 16.33 -15.52
N VAL A 258 12.48 16.06 -14.46
CA VAL A 258 11.92 14.75 -14.09
C VAL A 258 10.43 14.93 -13.84
N VAL A 259 9.61 13.96 -14.22
CA VAL A 259 8.15 14.00 -13.99
C VAL A 259 7.72 12.92 -13.02
N GLY A 260 7.01 13.33 -11.98
CA GLY A 260 6.43 12.49 -10.96
C GLY A 260 5.04 11.99 -11.33
N VAL A 261 4.91 10.67 -11.48
CA VAL A 261 3.63 9.99 -11.72
C VAL A 261 3.15 9.35 -10.42
N GLY A 262 2.02 9.84 -9.90
CA GLY A 262 1.49 9.39 -8.62
C GLY A 262 0.11 8.75 -8.71
N SER A 263 -0.94 9.56 -8.67
CA SER A 263 -2.33 9.08 -8.64
C SER A 263 -2.76 8.24 -9.86
N ALA A 264 -2.04 8.31 -10.99
CA ALA A 264 -2.27 7.44 -12.13
C ALA A 264 -1.97 5.95 -11.85
N LEU A 265 -1.19 5.66 -10.80
CA LEU A 265 -0.82 4.30 -10.38
C LEU A 265 -1.83 3.66 -9.42
N ILE A 266 -2.91 4.36 -9.06
CA ILE A 266 -3.94 3.86 -8.16
C ILE A 266 -4.71 2.73 -8.86
N GLY A 267 -4.88 1.61 -8.16
CA GLY A 267 -5.59 0.43 -8.67
C GLY A 267 -4.74 -0.48 -9.56
N LEU A 268 -3.56 -0.04 -10.00
CA LEU A 268 -2.66 -0.85 -10.82
C LEU A 268 -1.90 -1.88 -9.97
N THR A 269 -1.82 -3.11 -10.47
CA THR A 269 -0.91 -4.15 -9.98
C THR A 269 0.54 -3.70 -10.15
N THR A 270 1.45 -4.40 -9.49
CA THR A 270 2.88 -4.08 -9.56
C THR A 270 3.44 -4.30 -10.98
N ASP A 271 2.96 -5.33 -11.69
CA ASP A 271 3.32 -5.58 -13.09
C ASP A 271 2.69 -4.55 -14.04
N GLU A 272 1.43 -4.16 -13.80
CA GLU A 272 0.76 -3.11 -14.58
C GLU A 272 1.46 -1.74 -14.44
N ILE A 273 2.04 -1.43 -13.27
CA ILE A 273 2.87 -0.22 -13.11
C ILE A 273 4.13 -0.30 -13.99
N ALA A 274 4.78 -1.45 -14.08
CA ALA A 274 5.95 -1.62 -14.94
C ALA A 274 5.57 -1.43 -16.42
N ASP A 275 4.47 -2.05 -16.86
CA ASP A 275 3.96 -1.90 -18.22
C ASP A 275 3.50 -0.46 -18.52
N TYR A 276 2.91 0.23 -17.54
CA TYR A 276 2.54 1.64 -17.65
C TYR A 276 3.76 2.52 -17.91
N PHE A 277 4.83 2.40 -17.09
CA PHE A 277 6.03 3.22 -17.26
C PHE A 277 6.77 2.90 -18.55
N ARG A 278 6.86 1.62 -18.95
CA ARG A 278 7.41 1.21 -20.25
C ARG A 278 6.64 1.82 -21.42
N THR A 279 5.31 1.79 -21.33
CA THR A 279 4.43 2.38 -22.35
C THR A 279 4.58 3.90 -22.41
N LEU A 280 4.61 4.57 -21.25
CA LEU A 280 4.78 6.01 -21.14
C LEU A 280 6.10 6.48 -21.74
N ALA A 281 7.21 5.77 -21.47
CA ALA A 281 8.50 6.06 -22.08
C ALA A 281 8.47 5.90 -23.62
N ALA A 282 7.88 4.82 -24.13
CA ALA A 282 7.75 4.58 -25.56
C ALA A 282 6.84 5.61 -26.26
N ASP A 283 5.85 6.13 -25.54
CA ASP A 283 4.92 7.15 -26.04
C ASP A 283 5.58 8.52 -26.15
N LEU A 284 6.52 8.86 -25.25
CA LEU A 284 7.36 10.06 -25.36
C LEU A 284 8.16 10.05 -26.68
N ASP A 285 8.83 8.94 -26.98
CA ASP A 285 9.66 8.79 -28.18
C ASP A 285 8.83 8.75 -29.48
N SER A 286 7.62 8.18 -29.43
CA SER A 286 6.79 7.96 -30.63
C SER A 286 5.73 9.04 -30.91
N GLY A 287 5.52 10.00 -30.00
CA GLY A 287 4.47 11.01 -30.16
C GLY A 287 3.04 10.49 -29.95
N ARG A 288 2.89 9.31 -29.34
CA ARG A 288 1.59 8.69 -29.02
C ARG A 288 1.22 8.95 -27.56
N ASP A 289 0.03 8.49 -27.16
CA ASP A 289 -0.46 8.59 -25.77
C ASP A 289 -1.29 7.37 -25.34
N ARG A 290 -0.71 6.18 -25.45
CA ARG A 290 -1.33 4.90 -25.08
C ARG A 290 -1.31 4.66 -23.57
N ALA A 291 -0.32 5.20 -22.86
CA ALA A 291 -0.18 5.05 -21.42
C ALA A 291 -1.41 5.56 -20.65
N GLU A 292 -2.07 6.63 -21.11
CA GLU A 292 -3.29 7.14 -20.47
C GLU A 292 -4.43 6.11 -20.46
N GLY A 293 -4.51 5.26 -21.49
CA GLY A 293 -5.51 4.19 -21.58
C GLY A 293 -5.31 3.06 -20.56
N LEU A 294 -4.15 2.99 -19.91
CA LEU A 294 -3.87 2.04 -18.82
C LEU A 294 -4.29 2.58 -17.45
N VAL A 295 -4.63 3.87 -17.36
CA VAL A 295 -4.97 4.52 -16.08
C VAL A 295 -6.41 4.20 -15.69
N GLN A 296 -6.59 3.74 -14.45
CA GLN A 296 -7.91 3.50 -13.87
C GLN A 296 -8.48 4.80 -13.29
N TYR A 297 -9.24 5.55 -14.09
CA TYR A 297 -9.87 6.79 -13.61
C TYR A 297 -11.03 6.52 -12.63
N ASP A 298 -11.81 5.45 -12.80
CA ASP A 298 -13.00 5.17 -11.97
C ASP A 298 -12.77 3.98 -11.03
N VAL A 299 -11.76 4.08 -10.16
CA VAL A 299 -11.49 3.07 -9.13
C VAL A 299 -12.61 3.09 -8.11
N ASP A 300 -13.35 1.98 -7.98
CA ASP A 300 -14.51 1.92 -7.09
C ASP A 300 -14.10 2.00 -5.60
N MET A 301 -14.20 3.20 -5.04
CA MET A 301 -14.00 3.47 -3.62
C MET A 301 -15.34 3.74 -2.89
N ARG A 302 -16.49 3.35 -3.48
CA ARG A 302 -17.80 3.66 -2.93
C ARG A 302 -18.17 2.72 -1.79
N PHE A 303 -18.77 3.29 -0.76
CA PHE A 303 -19.35 2.54 0.35
C PHE A 303 -20.77 2.10 0.00
N ARG A 304 -21.06 0.81 0.14
CA ARG A 304 -22.38 0.20 -0.07
C ARG A 304 -22.97 -0.16 1.29
N PRO A 305 -24.21 0.26 1.61
CA PRO A 305 -24.81 0.06 2.92
C PRO A 305 -25.20 -1.40 3.15
N LEU A 306 -25.03 -1.85 4.39
CA LEU A 306 -25.44 -3.13 4.97
C LEU A 306 -26.12 -2.87 6.32
N THR A 307 -26.91 -3.83 6.78
CA THR A 307 -27.39 -3.86 8.16
C THR A 307 -26.93 -5.14 8.83
N LEU A 308 -26.29 -5.02 9.99
CA LEU A 308 -25.92 -6.17 10.80
C LEU A 308 -27.20 -6.86 11.31
N VAL A 309 -27.37 -8.15 11.05
CA VAL A 309 -28.53 -8.94 11.51
C VAL A 309 -28.17 -9.95 12.60
N GLY A 310 -26.90 -10.32 12.70
CA GLY A 310 -26.41 -11.24 13.74
C GLY A 310 -24.97 -10.95 14.13
N ASN A 311 -24.68 -11.11 15.42
CA ASN A 311 -23.32 -11.08 15.98
C ASN A 311 -23.21 -12.26 16.94
N GLU A 312 -22.60 -13.36 16.48
CA GLU A 312 -22.48 -14.60 17.21
C GLU A 312 -21.08 -14.73 17.79
N ARG A 313 -20.98 -14.86 19.11
CA ARG A 313 -19.70 -15.03 19.79
C ARG A 313 -19.29 -16.51 19.74
N VAL A 314 -18.17 -16.79 19.09
CA VAL A 314 -17.57 -18.14 18.99
C VAL A 314 -16.81 -18.45 20.28
N CYS A 315 -15.93 -17.55 20.70
CA CYS A 315 -15.20 -17.61 21.97
C CYS A 315 -14.91 -16.20 22.50
N GLU A 316 -14.03 -16.08 23.51
CA GLU A 316 -13.75 -14.79 24.18
C GLU A 316 -13.30 -13.69 23.21
N ASP A 317 -12.55 -14.03 22.17
CA ASP A 317 -11.92 -13.11 21.24
C ASP A 317 -12.35 -13.32 19.78
N ILE A 318 -13.36 -14.17 19.50
CA ILE A 318 -13.83 -14.45 18.13
C ILE A 318 -15.35 -14.28 18.04
N CYS A 319 -15.82 -13.54 17.04
CA CYS A 319 -17.23 -13.48 16.67
C CYS A 319 -17.47 -13.59 15.16
N ILE A 320 -18.70 -13.95 14.78
CA ILE A 320 -19.18 -13.98 13.40
C ILE A 320 -20.26 -12.91 13.25
N LEU A 321 -20.01 -11.96 12.35
CA LEU A 321 -20.97 -10.94 11.96
C LEU A 321 -21.73 -11.40 10.72
N THR A 322 -23.06 -11.33 10.74
CA THR A 322 -23.92 -11.65 9.58
C THR A 322 -24.72 -10.43 9.18
N PHE A 323 -24.81 -10.15 7.87
CA PHE A 323 -25.47 -8.98 7.30
C PHE A 323 -26.72 -9.34 6.49
N ASP A 324 -27.57 -8.35 6.26
CA ASP A 324 -28.92 -8.47 5.70
C ASP A 324 -29.01 -8.81 4.20
N ARG A 325 -27.87 -8.87 3.49
CA ARG A 325 -27.84 -9.04 2.03
C ARG A 325 -26.58 -9.72 1.54
N LYS A 326 -26.63 -10.18 0.29
CA LYS A 326 -25.48 -10.70 -0.44
C LYS A 326 -24.46 -9.59 -0.76
N VAL A 327 -23.18 -9.93 -0.69
CA VAL A 327 -22.08 -9.13 -1.24
C VAL A 327 -21.30 -10.00 -2.22
N ASN A 328 -21.18 -9.55 -3.47
CA ASN A 328 -20.41 -10.28 -4.48
C ASN A 328 -18.91 -10.18 -4.16
N VAL A 329 -18.31 -11.30 -3.82
CA VAL A 329 -16.89 -11.48 -3.52
C VAL A 329 -16.49 -12.87 -4.00
N GLN A 330 -15.38 -12.96 -4.72
CA GLN A 330 -14.83 -14.22 -5.22
C GLN A 330 -13.77 -14.75 -4.24
N ALA A 331 -13.56 -16.06 -4.24
CA ALA A 331 -12.47 -16.66 -3.50
C ALA A 331 -11.12 -16.00 -3.86
N GLY A 332 -10.36 -15.58 -2.85
CA GLY A 332 -9.13 -14.81 -3.04
C GLY A 332 -9.28 -13.29 -2.99
N GLU A 333 -10.51 -12.77 -3.07
CA GLU A 333 -10.79 -11.36 -2.82
C GLU A 333 -11.10 -11.08 -1.35
N PHE A 334 -11.07 -9.81 -0.98
CA PHE A 334 -11.48 -9.35 0.34
C PHE A 334 -12.24 -8.03 0.23
N ILE A 335 -12.96 -7.66 1.29
CA ILE A 335 -13.71 -6.40 1.36
C ILE A 335 -13.17 -5.53 2.48
N PHE A 336 -13.49 -4.24 2.47
CA PHE A 336 -13.36 -3.41 3.66
C PHE A 336 -14.71 -3.25 4.33
N LEU A 337 -14.79 -3.53 5.62
CA LEU A 337 -15.93 -3.16 6.47
C LEU A 337 -15.64 -1.79 7.09
N TRP A 338 -16.54 -0.84 6.88
CA TRP A 338 -16.49 0.51 7.44
C TRP A 338 -17.66 0.72 8.40
N ILE A 339 -17.32 1.21 9.59
CA ILE A 339 -18.28 1.70 10.58
C ILE A 339 -18.01 3.20 10.77
N PRO A 340 -18.94 4.09 10.38
CA PRO A 340 -18.74 5.52 10.49
C PRO A 340 -18.32 5.96 11.89
N GLY A 341 -17.32 6.83 11.98
CA GLY A 341 -16.74 7.30 13.26
C GLY A 341 -15.77 6.31 13.93
N LEU A 342 -15.84 5.02 13.62
CA LEU A 342 -14.91 4.01 14.17
C LEU A 342 -13.73 3.70 13.24
N GLY A 343 -13.96 3.69 11.93
CA GLY A 343 -12.94 3.45 10.89
C GLY A 343 -13.30 2.28 9.98
N GLU A 344 -12.30 1.75 9.26
CA GLU A 344 -12.47 0.56 8.41
C GLU A 344 -11.33 -0.45 8.54
N LYS A 345 -11.62 -1.72 8.26
CA LYS A 345 -10.60 -2.77 8.13
C LYS A 345 -10.94 -3.77 7.01
N PRO A 346 -9.91 -4.37 6.38
CA PRO A 346 -10.12 -5.45 5.42
C PRO A 346 -10.56 -6.74 6.12
N PHE A 347 -11.45 -7.51 5.49
CA PHE A 347 -11.84 -8.85 5.91
C PHE A 347 -12.01 -9.75 4.70
N SER A 348 -11.52 -10.98 4.80
CA SER A 348 -11.98 -12.06 3.94
C SER A 348 -13.43 -12.39 4.31
N ALA A 349 -14.27 -12.57 3.31
CA ALA A 349 -15.63 -12.97 3.54
C ALA A 349 -15.67 -14.43 4.01
N LEU A 350 -16.49 -14.73 5.02
CA LEU A 350 -16.75 -16.10 5.45
C LEU A 350 -17.82 -16.72 4.53
N THR A 351 -18.92 -16.01 4.31
CA THR A 351 -19.93 -16.34 3.29
C THR A 351 -20.31 -15.09 2.51
N ASP A 352 -20.69 -15.25 1.24
CA ASP A 352 -21.19 -14.17 0.39
C ASP A 352 -22.72 -14.00 0.52
N ASP A 353 -23.47 -15.06 0.83
CA ASP A 353 -24.93 -15.06 0.97
C ASP A 353 -25.46 -16.01 2.08
N PRO A 354 -26.04 -15.50 3.19
CA PRO A 354 -25.95 -14.10 3.60
C PRO A 354 -24.49 -13.71 3.78
N PHE A 355 -24.16 -12.44 3.54
CA PHE A 355 -22.78 -11.98 3.72
C PHE A 355 -22.38 -12.06 5.19
N SER A 356 -21.27 -12.74 5.50
CA SER A 356 -20.76 -12.86 6.86
C SER A 356 -19.25 -12.71 6.94
N LEU A 357 -18.78 -12.26 8.11
CA LEU A 357 -17.37 -12.01 8.42
C LEU A 357 -17.01 -12.67 9.75
N VAL A 358 -15.84 -13.29 9.83
CA VAL A 358 -15.22 -13.67 11.11
C VAL A 358 -14.33 -12.54 11.59
N VAL A 359 -14.42 -12.23 12.88
CA VAL A 359 -13.65 -11.18 13.55
C VAL A 359 -12.84 -11.81 14.67
N ILE A 360 -11.55 -11.46 14.75
CA ILE A 360 -10.71 -11.73 15.93
C ILE A 360 -10.38 -10.39 16.60
N ASP A 361 -10.55 -10.33 17.92
CA ASP A 361 -10.20 -9.17 18.73
C ASP A 361 -8.68 -9.01 18.85
N VAL A 362 -8.13 -8.07 18.08
CA VAL A 362 -6.69 -7.78 18.01
C VAL A 362 -6.38 -6.29 18.09
N GLY A 363 -7.41 -5.43 18.09
CA GLY A 363 -7.21 -3.99 18.13
C GLY A 363 -8.51 -3.22 18.15
N GLN A 364 -8.41 -1.90 18.32
CA GLN A 364 -9.56 -1.01 18.59
C GLN A 364 -10.77 -1.22 17.66
N PHE A 365 -10.54 -1.46 16.36
CA PHE A 365 -11.63 -1.69 15.42
C PHE A 365 -12.34 -3.01 15.72
N THR A 366 -11.60 -4.12 15.76
CA THR A 366 -12.18 -5.45 15.94
C THR A 366 -12.72 -5.67 17.35
N HIS A 367 -12.10 -5.05 18.36
CA HIS A 367 -12.64 -5.00 19.72
C HIS A 367 -14.07 -4.43 19.75
N ALA A 368 -14.29 -3.30 19.08
CA ALA A 368 -15.61 -2.69 19.02
C ALA A 368 -16.63 -3.53 18.21
N LEU A 369 -16.17 -4.34 17.25
CA LEU A 369 -17.04 -5.23 16.49
C LEU A 369 -17.57 -6.41 17.33
N MET A 370 -16.81 -6.86 18.33
CA MET A 370 -17.21 -7.98 19.21
C MET A 370 -18.57 -7.75 19.88
N ASP A 371 -18.92 -6.50 20.16
CA ASP A 371 -20.13 -6.11 20.88
C ASP A 371 -21.12 -5.30 20.01
N LEU A 372 -20.95 -5.33 18.69
CA LEU A 372 -21.82 -4.61 17.76
C LEU A 372 -23.25 -5.19 17.79
N ALA A 373 -24.26 -4.35 18.03
CA ALA A 373 -25.64 -4.80 18.16
C ALA A 373 -26.31 -5.03 16.78
N PRO A 374 -27.09 -6.11 16.59
CA PRO A 374 -27.96 -6.24 15.42
C PRO A 374 -28.84 -4.99 15.22
N GLY A 375 -29.06 -4.62 13.97
CA GLY A 375 -29.65 -3.35 13.56
C GLY A 375 -28.63 -2.22 13.33
N THR A 376 -27.34 -2.44 13.67
CA THR A 376 -26.28 -1.47 13.35
C THR A 376 -26.13 -1.31 11.84
N GLU A 377 -26.12 -0.06 11.39
CA GLU A 377 -25.78 0.30 10.02
C GLU A 377 -24.27 0.18 9.82
N ALA A 378 -23.88 -0.53 8.77
CA ALA A 378 -22.50 -0.75 8.38
C ALA A 378 -22.35 -0.56 6.88
N TYR A 379 -21.11 -0.48 6.41
CA TYR A 379 -20.84 -0.24 5.01
C TYR A 379 -19.68 -1.09 4.54
N VAL A 380 -19.71 -1.49 3.27
CA VAL A 380 -18.60 -2.19 2.63
C VAL A 380 -18.13 -1.49 1.37
N ARG A 381 -16.83 -1.60 1.08
CA ARG A 381 -16.25 -1.26 -0.24
C ARG A 381 -15.36 -2.39 -0.73
N GLY A 382 -15.21 -2.49 -2.05
CA GLY A 382 -14.56 -3.59 -2.74
C GLY A 382 -15.51 -4.36 -3.69
N PRO A 383 -15.18 -5.60 -4.07
CA PRO A 383 -14.02 -6.39 -3.60
C PRO A 383 -12.66 -5.79 -3.98
N HIS A 384 -11.62 -6.24 -3.28
CA HIS A 384 -10.21 -5.89 -3.47
C HIS A 384 -9.36 -7.15 -3.58
N GLY A 385 -8.15 -7.03 -4.14
CA GLY A 385 -7.30 -8.17 -4.48
C GLY A 385 -7.65 -8.78 -5.84
N ILE A 386 -7.09 -9.95 -6.10
CA ILE A 386 -7.28 -10.73 -7.33
C ILE A 386 -7.86 -12.08 -6.91
N PRO A 387 -8.97 -12.53 -7.53
CA PRO A 387 -9.50 -13.87 -7.31
C PRO A 387 -8.46 -14.96 -7.60
N VAL A 388 -8.48 -16.05 -6.83
CA VAL A 388 -7.65 -17.21 -7.15
C VAL A 388 -8.24 -17.96 -8.35
N ALA A 389 -7.37 -18.60 -9.12
CA ALA A 389 -7.76 -19.38 -10.30
C ALA A 389 -6.92 -20.67 -10.40
N PRO A 390 -7.13 -21.65 -9.50
CA PRO A 390 -6.48 -22.96 -9.61
C PRO A 390 -6.88 -23.67 -10.92
N ALA A 391 -6.04 -24.59 -11.39
CA ALA A 391 -6.34 -25.42 -12.56
C ALA A 391 -7.58 -26.30 -12.31
N GLU A 392 -8.33 -26.64 -13.37
CA GLU A 392 -9.59 -27.39 -13.26
C GLU A 392 -9.42 -28.78 -12.64
N ASP A 393 -8.26 -29.42 -12.82
CA ASP A 393 -7.92 -30.73 -12.28
C ASP A 393 -7.09 -30.67 -10.98
N ALA A 394 -6.91 -29.49 -10.41
CA ALA A 394 -6.16 -29.31 -9.18
C ALA A 394 -6.89 -29.92 -7.98
N THR A 395 -6.11 -30.50 -7.07
CA THR A 395 -6.58 -30.85 -5.72
C THR A 395 -6.15 -29.75 -4.76
N ILE A 396 -7.13 -29.08 -4.17
CA ILE A 396 -6.88 -27.91 -3.32
C ILE A 396 -6.50 -28.35 -1.90
N MET A 397 -5.38 -27.83 -1.42
CA MET A 397 -4.91 -28.00 -0.04
C MET A 397 -5.05 -26.65 0.68
N ALA A 398 -6.21 -26.44 1.29
CA ALA A 398 -6.57 -25.23 2.02
C ALA A 398 -6.08 -25.32 3.47
N VAL A 399 -4.98 -24.64 3.81
CA VAL A 399 -4.36 -24.69 5.14
C VAL A 399 -4.63 -23.40 5.89
N ALA A 400 -5.31 -23.49 7.02
CA ALA A 400 -5.79 -22.34 7.75
C ALA A 400 -5.50 -22.37 9.25
N GLY A 401 -5.38 -21.16 9.82
CA GLY A 401 -5.39 -20.93 11.25
C GLY A 401 -5.97 -19.55 11.60
N GLY A 402 -6.62 -19.44 12.75
CA GLY A 402 -7.27 -18.20 13.16
C GLY A 402 -8.38 -17.75 12.19
N THR A 403 -8.37 -16.49 11.76
CA THR A 403 -9.30 -15.93 10.75
C THR A 403 -9.07 -16.49 9.35
N GLY A 404 -7.94 -17.14 9.09
CA GLY A 404 -7.59 -17.63 7.77
C GLY A 404 -8.54 -18.69 7.22
N LEU A 405 -9.33 -19.35 8.10
CA LEU A 405 -10.35 -20.31 7.68
C LEU A 405 -11.42 -19.65 6.80
N ALA A 406 -11.80 -18.39 7.07
CA ALA A 406 -12.76 -17.69 6.21
C ALA A 406 -12.27 -17.57 4.76
N ALA A 407 -11.00 -17.20 4.58
CA ALA A 407 -10.42 -17.05 3.24
C ALA A 407 -10.36 -18.39 2.48
N VAL A 408 -9.86 -19.45 3.13
CA VAL A 408 -9.69 -20.74 2.44
C VAL A 408 -10.98 -21.54 2.33
N TYR A 409 -11.97 -21.31 3.19
CA TYR A 409 -13.31 -21.90 3.08
C TYR A 409 -13.97 -21.51 1.77
N GLN A 410 -13.89 -20.24 1.36
CA GLN A 410 -14.43 -19.81 0.07
C GLN A 410 -13.74 -20.50 -1.10
N ILE A 411 -12.42 -20.67 -1.04
CA ILE A 411 -11.65 -21.39 -2.06
C ILE A 411 -12.12 -22.85 -2.14
N ALA A 412 -12.21 -23.54 -1.01
CA ALA A 412 -12.66 -24.94 -0.97
C ALA A 412 -14.10 -25.09 -1.49
N ARG A 413 -14.98 -24.13 -1.19
CA ARG A 413 -16.38 -24.12 -1.61
C ARG A 413 -16.53 -23.90 -3.12
N ASP A 414 -15.81 -22.93 -3.67
CA ASP A 414 -16.02 -22.44 -5.04
C ASP A 414 -15.43 -23.40 -6.09
N PHE A 415 -14.34 -24.08 -5.76
CA PHE A 415 -13.63 -24.96 -6.70
C PHE A 415 -13.83 -26.46 -6.45
N GLY A 416 -14.22 -26.87 -5.24
CA GLY A 416 -14.36 -28.29 -4.90
C GLY A 416 -13.03 -29.05 -4.93
N ASN A 417 -13.08 -30.39 -4.86
CA ASN A 417 -11.89 -31.26 -4.80
C ASN A 417 -10.82 -30.76 -3.80
N ALA A 418 -11.28 -30.48 -2.57
CA ALA A 418 -10.48 -29.78 -1.57
C ALA A 418 -10.30 -30.58 -0.29
N HIS A 419 -9.13 -30.44 0.31
CA HIS A 419 -8.84 -30.78 1.70
C HIS A 419 -8.65 -29.49 2.49
N VAL A 420 -9.35 -29.37 3.62
CA VAL A 420 -9.23 -28.22 4.53
C VAL A 420 -8.49 -28.66 5.79
N PHE A 421 -7.32 -28.08 6.01
CA PHE A 421 -6.52 -28.26 7.22
C PHE A 421 -6.76 -27.07 8.16
N ALA A 422 -7.52 -27.29 9.23
CA ALA A 422 -7.88 -26.25 10.20
C ALA A 422 -7.08 -26.41 11.50
N GLY A 423 -6.19 -25.45 11.77
CA GLY A 423 -5.40 -25.36 13.00
C GLY A 423 -5.95 -24.34 14.00
N ALA A 424 -6.01 -24.72 15.27
CA ALA A 424 -6.37 -23.82 16.38
C ALA A 424 -5.58 -24.13 17.65
N ARG A 425 -5.54 -23.19 18.61
CA ARG A 425 -4.91 -23.46 19.92
C ARG A 425 -5.69 -24.47 20.74
N SER A 426 -7.02 -24.41 20.65
CA SER A 426 -7.99 -25.21 21.39
C SER A 426 -9.28 -25.35 20.58
N ALA A 427 -10.11 -26.34 20.93
CA ALA A 427 -11.32 -26.70 20.21
C ALA A 427 -12.37 -25.58 20.22
N GLU A 428 -12.44 -24.78 21.29
CA GLU A 428 -13.38 -23.66 21.41
C GLU A 428 -13.14 -22.53 20.40
N ARG A 429 -11.93 -22.47 19.81
CA ARG A 429 -11.56 -21.46 18.80
C ARG A 429 -11.86 -21.92 17.38
N LEU A 430 -12.28 -23.17 17.20
CA LEU A 430 -12.71 -23.69 15.92
C LEU A 430 -14.13 -23.15 15.62
N TYR A 431 -14.33 -22.67 14.41
CA TYR A 431 -15.62 -22.23 13.89
C TYR A 431 -15.79 -22.78 12.48
N PHE A 432 -17.02 -22.90 11.99
CA PHE A 432 -17.33 -23.32 10.61
C PHE A 432 -16.77 -24.69 10.16
N VAL A 433 -16.29 -25.52 11.09
CA VAL A 433 -15.70 -26.84 10.75
C VAL A 433 -16.75 -27.77 10.14
N ASP A 434 -17.98 -27.75 10.65
CA ASP A 434 -19.07 -28.58 10.11
C ASP A 434 -19.52 -28.11 8.72
N GLU A 435 -19.50 -26.80 8.48
CA GLU A 435 -19.71 -26.21 7.16
C GLU A 435 -18.63 -26.65 6.17
N CYS A 436 -17.35 -26.64 6.60
CA CYS A 436 -16.25 -27.15 5.78
C CYS A 436 -16.43 -28.64 5.43
N ARG A 437 -16.88 -29.47 6.39
CA ARG A 437 -17.11 -30.92 6.18
C ARG A 437 -18.20 -31.22 5.15
N ARG A 438 -19.10 -30.28 4.87
CA ARG A 438 -20.14 -30.44 3.83
C ARG A 438 -19.59 -30.28 2.41
N ILE A 439 -18.43 -29.65 2.24
CA ILE A 439 -17.87 -29.28 0.94
C ILE A 439 -16.49 -29.87 0.66
N ALA A 440 -15.77 -30.31 1.69
CA ALA A 440 -14.38 -30.73 1.60
C ALA A 440 -14.06 -31.83 2.64
N GLU A 441 -12.96 -32.55 2.43
CA GLU A 441 -12.39 -33.38 3.48
C GLU A 441 -11.67 -32.49 4.50
N VAL A 442 -12.00 -32.63 5.78
CA VAL A 442 -11.49 -31.71 6.82
C VAL A 442 -10.58 -32.40 7.81
N HIS A 443 -9.39 -31.84 7.96
CA HIS A 443 -8.33 -32.25 8.87
C HIS A 443 -8.21 -31.20 9.98
N VAL A 444 -8.44 -31.59 11.23
CA VAL A 444 -8.40 -30.67 12.37
C VAL A 444 -7.20 -30.99 13.24
N ALA A 445 -6.46 -29.95 13.64
CA ALA A 445 -5.40 -30.04 14.62
C ALA A 445 -5.56 -28.96 15.69
N THR A 446 -5.40 -29.35 16.96
CA THR A 446 -5.37 -28.42 18.09
C THR A 446 -4.08 -28.55 18.87
N ASP A 447 -3.48 -27.40 19.20
CA ASP A 447 -2.21 -27.36 19.94
C ASP A 447 -2.30 -28.11 21.28
N ASP A 448 -3.47 -28.05 21.95
CA ASP A 448 -3.74 -28.72 23.24
C ASP A 448 -4.38 -30.12 23.12
N GLY A 449 -4.64 -30.59 21.89
CA GLY A 449 -5.27 -31.88 21.61
C GLY A 449 -6.74 -31.98 21.99
N SER A 450 -7.42 -30.86 22.26
CA SER A 450 -8.85 -30.84 22.61
C SER A 450 -9.78 -31.24 21.46
N ALA A 451 -9.32 -31.17 20.20
CA ALA A 451 -10.02 -31.70 19.03
C ALA A 451 -9.04 -32.14 17.91
N GLY A 452 -9.32 -33.27 17.26
CA GLY A 452 -8.54 -33.75 16.13
C GLY A 452 -7.14 -34.21 16.52
N TYR A 453 -6.14 -33.90 15.70
CA TYR A 453 -4.73 -34.18 15.96
C TYR A 453 -4.20 -33.29 17.09
N HIS A 454 -3.41 -33.87 18.00
CA HIS A 454 -2.75 -33.12 19.08
C HIS A 454 -1.39 -32.60 18.61
N GLY A 455 -1.32 -31.30 18.36
CA GLY A 455 -0.15 -30.60 17.85
C GLY A 455 -0.54 -29.56 16.79
N VAL A 456 0.46 -29.08 16.05
CA VAL A 456 0.23 -28.02 15.05
C VAL A 456 -0.27 -28.60 13.72
N VAL A 457 -1.12 -27.85 13.02
CA VAL A 457 -1.72 -28.28 11.74
C VAL A 457 -0.71 -28.67 10.66
N THR A 458 0.49 -28.08 10.69
CA THR A 458 1.56 -28.36 9.73
C THR A 458 2.20 -29.74 9.92
N GLU A 459 2.11 -30.33 11.11
CA GLU A 459 2.52 -31.73 11.34
C GLU A 459 1.52 -32.68 10.69
N LEU A 460 0.23 -32.46 10.92
CA LEU A 460 -0.84 -33.22 10.28
C LEU A 460 -0.80 -33.12 8.75
N LEU A 461 -0.52 -31.92 8.22
CA LEU A 461 -0.30 -31.70 6.79
C LEU A 461 0.88 -32.56 6.28
N ARG A 462 2.00 -32.57 6.99
CA ARG A 462 3.19 -33.36 6.62
C ARG A 462 2.86 -34.85 6.57
N GLU A 463 2.16 -35.38 7.57
CA GLU A 463 1.74 -36.79 7.60
C GLU A 463 0.85 -37.14 6.41
N HIS A 464 -0.09 -36.26 6.05
CA HIS A 464 -0.93 -36.46 4.88
C HIS A 464 -0.11 -36.48 3.58
N LEU A 465 0.77 -35.50 3.37
CA LEU A 465 1.60 -35.39 2.16
C LEU A 465 2.57 -36.57 1.99
N GLN A 466 3.10 -37.13 3.07
CA GLN A 466 3.94 -38.33 3.04
C GLN A 466 3.21 -39.58 2.52
N GLY A 467 1.88 -39.62 2.64
CA GLY A 467 1.05 -40.72 2.18
C GLY A 467 0.71 -40.68 0.69
N LEU A 468 1.00 -39.57 0.00
CA LEU A 468 0.61 -39.35 -1.39
C LEU A 468 1.68 -39.85 -2.38
N SER A 469 1.22 -40.37 -3.52
CA SER A 469 2.07 -40.70 -4.65
C SER A 469 2.57 -39.45 -5.37
N ARG A 470 3.61 -39.59 -6.20
CA ARG A 470 4.15 -38.46 -6.96
C ARG A 470 3.12 -37.84 -7.91
N GLU A 471 2.27 -38.66 -8.53
CA GLU A 471 1.22 -38.18 -9.43
C GLU A 471 0.16 -37.35 -8.69
N GLU A 472 -0.15 -37.70 -7.44
CA GLU A 472 -1.08 -36.92 -6.60
C GLU A 472 -0.44 -35.60 -6.17
N LEU A 473 0.84 -35.62 -5.76
CA LEU A 473 1.59 -34.43 -5.38
C LEU A 473 1.68 -33.39 -6.51
N ASP A 474 1.90 -33.84 -7.75
CA ASP A 474 2.02 -32.96 -8.92
C ASP A 474 0.69 -32.24 -9.26
N LYS A 475 -0.46 -32.71 -8.74
CA LYS A 475 -1.80 -32.09 -8.92
C LYS A 475 -2.20 -31.16 -7.79
N LEU A 476 -1.41 -31.06 -6.71
CA LEU A 476 -1.78 -30.25 -5.56
C LEU A 476 -1.61 -28.76 -5.83
N VAL A 477 -2.51 -27.96 -5.26
CA VAL A 477 -2.35 -26.50 -5.14
C VAL A 477 -2.65 -26.09 -3.70
N PHE A 478 -1.72 -25.39 -3.08
CA PHE A 478 -1.79 -24.99 -1.67
C PHE A 478 -2.24 -23.55 -1.54
N TYR A 479 -3.23 -23.32 -0.69
CA TYR A 479 -3.65 -21.99 -0.26
C TYR A 479 -3.52 -21.90 1.25
N ASN A 480 -2.49 -21.20 1.70
CA ASN A 480 -2.17 -21.03 3.11
C ASN A 480 -2.67 -19.68 3.60
N CYS A 481 -3.47 -19.64 4.66
CA CYS A 481 -3.94 -18.39 5.23
C CYS A 481 -3.99 -18.41 6.76
N GLY A 482 -3.40 -17.40 7.40
CA GLY A 482 -3.47 -17.22 8.85
C GLY A 482 -2.25 -16.51 9.41
N PRO A 483 -1.93 -16.75 10.70
CA PRO A 483 -0.78 -16.11 11.34
C PRO A 483 0.52 -16.40 10.60
N ALA A 484 1.37 -15.38 10.46
CA ALA A 484 2.62 -15.46 9.70
C ALA A 484 3.54 -16.65 10.07
N PRO A 485 3.68 -17.05 11.37
CA PRO A 485 4.43 -18.25 11.72
C PRO A 485 3.84 -19.54 11.16
N MET A 486 2.51 -19.67 11.13
CA MET A 486 1.82 -20.85 10.61
C MET A 486 1.99 -20.94 9.10
N VAL A 487 1.76 -19.83 8.38
CA VAL A 487 1.91 -19.80 6.91
C VAL A 487 3.33 -20.15 6.49
N ARG A 488 4.36 -19.60 7.17
CA ARG A 488 5.76 -19.95 6.89
C ARG A 488 6.08 -21.42 7.20
N ALA A 489 5.51 -21.99 8.25
CA ALA A 489 5.70 -23.41 8.57
C ALA A 489 4.99 -24.32 7.55
N ALA A 490 3.81 -23.94 7.08
CA ALA A 490 3.09 -24.66 6.03
C ALA A 490 3.87 -24.63 4.71
N ASP A 491 4.32 -23.46 4.28
CA ASP A 491 5.17 -23.28 3.09
C ASP A 491 6.43 -24.15 3.16
N ALA A 492 7.13 -24.13 4.30
CA ALA A 492 8.33 -24.95 4.51
C ALA A 492 8.05 -26.46 4.39
N VAL A 493 6.93 -26.94 4.97
CA VAL A 493 6.52 -28.34 4.83
C VAL A 493 6.21 -28.67 3.37
N GLN A 494 5.46 -27.82 2.68
CA GLN A 494 4.99 -28.08 1.31
C GLN A 494 6.14 -28.13 0.30
N ARG A 495 7.15 -27.27 0.46
CA ARG A 495 8.38 -27.28 -0.36
C ARG A 495 9.20 -28.57 -0.23
N GLU A 496 8.98 -29.38 0.80
CA GLU A 496 9.61 -30.71 0.89
C GLU A 496 9.02 -31.70 -0.14
N PHE A 497 7.82 -31.45 -0.65
CA PHE A 497 7.06 -32.38 -1.50
C PHE A 497 6.74 -31.81 -2.90
N CYS A 498 6.50 -30.50 -3.00
CA CYS A 498 5.92 -29.82 -4.16
C CYS A 498 6.76 -28.61 -4.61
N GLY A 499 6.52 -28.13 -5.83
CA GLY A 499 7.17 -26.93 -6.38
C GLY A 499 6.58 -25.62 -5.81
N GLU A 500 7.36 -24.53 -5.88
CA GLU A 500 6.95 -23.22 -5.36
C GLU A 500 5.74 -22.64 -6.12
N GLU A 501 5.59 -23.00 -7.39
CA GLU A 501 4.46 -22.63 -8.25
C GLU A 501 3.12 -23.21 -7.79
N GLN A 502 3.16 -24.25 -6.96
CA GLN A 502 1.97 -24.87 -6.37
C GLN A 502 1.54 -24.19 -5.07
N ILE A 503 2.34 -23.27 -4.51
CA ILE A 503 2.17 -22.75 -3.15
C ILE A 503 1.82 -21.27 -3.15
N PHE A 504 0.67 -20.95 -2.57
CA PHE A 504 0.16 -19.59 -2.44
C PHE A 504 -0.08 -19.22 -0.98
N ASN A 505 0.55 -18.12 -0.55
CA ASN A 505 0.55 -17.69 0.84
C ASN A 505 -0.19 -16.37 1.00
N SER A 506 -1.11 -16.33 1.96
CA SER A 506 -1.78 -15.12 2.42
C SER A 506 -1.48 -14.87 3.89
N ILE A 507 -0.70 -13.83 4.15
CA ILE A 507 -0.37 -13.35 5.50
C ILE A 507 -1.07 -12.02 5.73
N ASP A 508 -1.61 -11.82 6.93
CA ASP A 508 -2.25 -10.56 7.33
C ASP A 508 -1.24 -9.41 7.41
N TYR A 509 -1.06 -8.69 6.31
CA TYR A 509 -0.34 -7.41 6.28
C TYR A 509 -1.30 -6.24 6.55
N LEU A 510 -0.78 -5.20 7.19
CA LEU A 510 -1.55 -3.98 7.44
C LEU A 510 -2.00 -3.35 6.12
N THR A 511 -3.31 -3.36 5.83
CA THR A 511 -3.84 -2.75 4.62
C THR A 511 -4.65 -1.50 4.98
N LYS A 512 -4.31 -0.36 4.35
CA LYS A 512 -4.99 0.92 4.60
C LYS A 512 -5.90 1.37 3.45
N CYS A 513 -5.33 1.59 2.26
CA CYS A 513 -6.06 2.23 1.16
C CYS A 513 -6.94 1.28 0.33
N GLY A 514 -6.61 -0.02 0.28
CA GLY A 514 -7.28 -1.00 -0.58
C GLY A 514 -7.01 -0.85 -2.10
N VAL A 515 -6.17 0.11 -2.53
CA VAL A 515 -5.96 0.44 -3.95
C VAL A 515 -4.48 0.59 -4.33
N GLY A 516 -3.59 -0.07 -3.59
CA GLY A 516 -2.16 -0.20 -3.89
C GLY A 516 -1.30 1.03 -3.61
N ILE A 517 -1.89 2.19 -3.38
CA ILE A 517 -1.13 3.45 -3.39
C ILE A 517 -0.36 3.73 -2.10
N CYS A 518 -0.88 3.38 -0.92
CA CYS A 518 -0.23 3.71 0.35
C CYS A 518 0.97 2.80 0.70
N GLY A 519 1.10 1.66 0.01
CA GLY A 519 2.14 0.64 0.21
C GLY A 519 2.20 -0.02 1.60
N ALA A 520 1.19 0.19 2.46
CA ALA A 520 1.16 -0.44 3.79
C ALA A 520 1.11 -1.97 3.75
N CYS A 521 0.44 -2.53 2.73
CA CYS A 521 0.31 -3.97 2.50
C CYS A 521 1.41 -4.51 1.58
N ALA A 522 2.60 -3.93 1.60
CA ALA A 522 3.72 -4.43 0.81
C ALA A 522 4.23 -5.77 1.39
N ALA A 523 4.36 -6.77 0.52
CA ALA A 523 4.93 -8.08 0.81
C ALA A 523 6.47 -8.05 0.69
N PRO A 524 7.18 -9.06 1.20
CA PRO A 524 8.65 -9.15 1.13
C PRO A 524 9.25 -9.13 -0.27
N ASP A 525 8.48 -9.48 -1.30
CA ASP A 525 8.87 -9.44 -2.70
C ASP A 525 8.54 -8.10 -3.40
N GLY A 526 7.93 -7.16 -2.67
CA GLY A 526 7.53 -5.85 -3.17
C GLY A 526 6.11 -5.76 -3.70
N ARG A 527 5.40 -6.87 -3.92
CA ARG A 527 3.98 -6.85 -4.32
C ARG A 527 3.11 -6.28 -3.20
N ARG A 528 1.91 -5.82 -3.55
CA ARG A 528 0.98 -5.10 -2.67
C ARG A 528 -0.37 -5.82 -2.66
N LEU A 529 -0.70 -6.48 -1.55
CA LEU A 529 -1.82 -7.43 -1.48
C LEU A 529 -3.17 -6.89 -1.99
N CYS A 530 -3.46 -5.61 -1.75
CA CYS A 530 -4.75 -5.04 -2.15
C CYS A 530 -4.95 -4.86 -3.65
N VAL A 531 -3.89 -4.94 -4.46
CA VAL A 531 -3.97 -4.89 -5.93
C VAL A 531 -3.37 -6.13 -6.59
N ASP A 532 -2.31 -6.71 -6.01
CA ASP A 532 -1.65 -7.92 -6.53
C ASP A 532 -2.31 -9.23 -6.04
N GLY A 533 -3.32 -9.12 -5.16
CA GLY A 533 -3.99 -10.25 -4.53
C GLY A 533 -3.34 -10.69 -3.21
N PRO A 534 -4.13 -11.23 -2.26
CA PRO A 534 -3.61 -11.66 -0.97
C PRO A 534 -2.88 -13.00 -1.02
N PHE A 535 -3.21 -13.87 -1.98
CA PHE A 535 -2.56 -15.16 -2.20
C PHE A 535 -1.42 -15.01 -3.21
N LEU A 536 -0.25 -14.64 -2.69
CA LEU A 536 0.94 -14.46 -3.51
C LEU A 536 1.72 -15.79 -3.60
N GLY A 537 2.25 -16.09 -4.80
CA GLY A 537 3.14 -17.24 -5.01
C GLY A 537 4.37 -17.17 -4.09
N ALA A 538 4.92 -18.33 -3.73
CA ALA A 538 5.87 -18.51 -2.64
C ALA A 538 7.22 -17.77 -2.85
N ALA A 539 7.26 -16.47 -2.52
CA ALA A 539 8.47 -15.67 -2.37
C ALA A 539 8.44 -15.00 -0.98
N LEU A 540 8.54 -15.80 0.09
CA LEU A 540 8.60 -15.33 1.48
C LEU A 540 10.03 -15.29 2.02
#